data_AF-A0A6G0VKJ9-F1
#
_entry.id   AF-A0A6G0VKJ9-F1
#
_cell.length_a   1.000
_cell.length_b   1.000
_cell.length_c   1.000
_cell.angle_alpha   90.00
_cell.angle_beta   90.00
_cell.angle_gamma   90.00
#
_symmetry.space_group_name_H-M   'P 1'
#
loop_
_entity.id
_entity.type
_entity.pdbx_description
1 polymer ?
#
loop_
_entity_poly.entity_id
_entity_poly.type
_entity_poly.pdbx_seq_one_letter_code
_entity_poly.pdbx_strand_id
1 'polypeptide(L)'
;TPDGIVKLKHWDAIIASENPFGFNLKICPGLSNDDVHPKPYQKMNVGRAYRFFGEKTAIAMEIYREYNIDLIDCEPSVILIRRINSLIQAMDSRIPSNSLRKASPEYKVIKDFIDYLDEWHDNAKKNNYNFLTDSTYFGLKVSLKATLEIFDYLELSCDYQFLMTARLNQDNLERFFSMMRSSCGSNDHPDSVLFVQIFKLICTYSLVKPPKGSNITGGELLSSLFSIKDLNTQEDKRKLFHQAIDNIIDQGSDYPDITDIFSYYYDHDYAGITVTNDPVLAYIGGYVARKATRFTKCLNCLSSLKSEISDSRNILIDKLSHGHLIKPSEKLFNLISTIEAVTLYVLNEEELCSEVLFHICSKLEQIDSLQLVGCDLHAHGLTSSLVNFFLITRVHFICSRSNTIDNAKKEKSKLHRKSAKLI
;
A
#
# COMPACT_ATOMS: atom_id res chain seq x y z
N THR A 1 -3.67 -20.11 19.32
CA THR A 1 -3.66 -20.96 18.10
C THR A 1 -2.83 -22.19 18.38
N PRO A 2 -2.84 -23.22 17.52
CA PRO A 2 -1.90 -24.34 17.59
C PRO A 2 -0.43 -23.88 17.68
N ASP A 3 -0.10 -22.82 16.95
CA ASP A 3 1.26 -22.25 16.89
C ASP A 3 1.64 -21.35 18.09
N GLY A 4 0.74 -21.15 19.07
CA GLY A 4 1.00 -20.36 20.28
C GLY A 4 -0.03 -19.27 20.59
N ILE A 5 0.34 -18.31 21.44
CA ILE A 5 -0.57 -17.23 21.87
C ILE A 5 -0.45 -16.05 20.92
N VAL A 6 -1.57 -15.66 20.32
CA VAL A 6 -1.69 -14.48 19.45
C VAL A 6 -2.30 -13.34 20.26
N LYS A 7 -1.68 -12.17 20.24
CA LYS A 7 -2.10 -11.02 21.04
C LYS A 7 -2.31 -9.81 20.14
N LEU A 8 -3.41 -9.09 20.35
CA LEU A 8 -3.74 -7.89 19.57
C LEU A 8 -2.70 -6.78 19.76
N LYS A 9 -2.03 -6.74 20.93
CA LYS A 9 -0.94 -5.82 21.25
C LYS A 9 0.16 -5.79 20.18
N HIS A 10 0.40 -6.89 19.46
CA HIS A 10 1.44 -6.96 18.43
C HIS A 10 1.14 -6.00 17.27
N TRP A 11 -0.13 -5.84 16.89
CA TRP A 11 -0.52 -4.87 15.86
C TRP A 11 -0.46 -3.43 16.39
N ASP A 12 -0.87 -3.21 17.65
CA ASP A 12 -0.76 -1.90 18.31
C ASP A 12 0.70 -1.45 18.42
N ALA A 13 1.61 -2.38 18.73
CA ALA A 13 3.05 -2.12 18.81
C ALA A 13 3.65 -1.67 17.47
N ILE A 14 3.20 -2.23 16.34
CA ILE A 14 3.61 -1.75 15.00
C ILE A 14 3.14 -0.30 14.80
N ILE A 15 1.85 -0.03 15.07
CA ILE A 15 1.28 1.31 14.88
C ILE A 15 2.02 2.34 15.74
N ALA A 16 2.34 2.00 16.98
CA ALA A 16 3.13 2.85 17.88
C ALA A 16 4.55 3.07 17.34
N SER A 17 5.22 2.02 16.85
CA SER A 17 6.58 2.10 16.29
C SER A 17 6.66 2.95 15.02
N GLU A 18 5.57 3.05 14.26
CA GLU A 18 5.53 3.80 12.99
C GLU A 18 5.07 5.26 13.11
N ASN A 19 4.82 5.77 14.33
CA ASN A 19 4.27 7.10 14.62
C ASN A 19 3.10 7.49 13.67
N PRO A 20 1.83 7.22 14.00
CA PRO A 20 0.71 7.37 13.07
C PRO A 20 0.52 8.80 12.53
N PHE A 21 0.99 9.80 13.26
CA PHE A 21 0.88 11.23 12.93
C PHE A 21 2.13 11.81 12.22
N GLY A 22 3.24 11.07 12.19
CA GLY A 22 4.45 11.48 11.50
C GLY A 22 4.31 11.46 9.97
N PHE A 23 5.06 12.35 9.32
CA PHE A 23 5.18 12.37 7.86
C PHE A 23 6.22 11.38 7.31
N ASN A 24 7.04 10.77 8.17
CA ASN A 24 8.05 9.76 7.84
C ASN A 24 7.48 8.58 7.04
N LEU A 25 8.36 7.94 6.26
CA LEU A 25 8.01 6.74 5.51
C LEU A 25 8.02 5.53 6.44
N LYS A 26 7.15 4.57 6.15
CA LYS A 26 6.80 3.47 7.07
C LYS A 26 6.99 2.12 6.39
N ILE A 27 7.20 1.07 7.18
CA ILE A 27 7.32 -0.30 6.67
C ILE A 27 5.92 -0.81 6.24
N CYS A 28 4.90 -0.55 7.06
CA CYS A 28 3.51 -0.90 6.85
C CYS A 28 2.59 0.34 6.83
N PRO A 29 2.75 1.25 5.84
CA PRO A 29 2.02 2.53 5.80
C PRO A 29 0.50 2.39 5.72
N GLY A 30 0.00 1.21 5.34
CA GLY A 30 -1.43 0.91 5.23
C GLY A 30 -2.09 0.48 6.53
N LEU A 31 -1.34 0.01 7.54
CA LEU A 31 -1.91 -0.42 8.81
C LEU A 31 -2.24 0.82 9.65
N SER A 32 -3.48 0.89 10.12
CA SER A 32 -4.00 2.00 10.92
C SER A 32 -4.69 1.48 12.18
N ASN A 33 -4.90 2.38 13.16
CA ASN A 33 -5.63 2.04 14.38
C ASN A 33 -7.05 1.51 14.08
N ASP A 34 -7.71 2.04 13.05
CA ASP A 34 -9.03 1.58 12.63
C ASP A 34 -9.02 0.19 11.96
N ASP A 35 -7.86 -0.32 11.55
CA ASP A 35 -7.73 -1.71 11.06
C ASP A 35 -7.67 -2.71 12.21
N VAL A 36 -7.10 -2.31 13.35
CA VAL A 36 -6.97 -3.12 14.57
C VAL A 36 -8.23 -2.99 15.44
N HIS A 37 -8.74 -1.77 15.57
CA HIS A 37 -9.89 -1.41 16.40
C HIS A 37 -11.01 -0.78 15.55
N PRO A 38 -11.64 -1.54 14.64
CA PRO A 38 -12.63 -1.00 13.72
C PRO A 38 -13.92 -0.57 14.43
N LYS A 39 -14.41 0.63 14.07
CA LYS A 39 -15.75 1.10 14.45
C LYS A 39 -16.83 0.24 13.79
N PRO A 40 -18.08 0.21 14.29
CA PRO A 40 -19.14 -0.66 13.75
C PRO A 40 -19.32 -0.57 12.22
N TYR A 41 -19.34 0.63 11.65
CA TYR A 41 -19.49 0.85 10.20
C TYR A 41 -18.24 0.46 9.38
N GLN A 42 -17.07 0.36 10.02
CA GLN A 42 -15.81 0.03 9.37
C GLN A 42 -15.59 -1.49 9.27
N LYS A 43 -16.34 -2.29 10.03
CA LYS A 43 -16.26 -3.76 10.02
C LYS A 43 -16.59 -4.38 8.67
N MET A 44 -17.35 -3.68 7.82
CA MET A 44 -17.69 -4.13 6.46
C MET A 44 -16.59 -3.85 5.43
N ASN A 45 -15.53 -3.10 5.79
CA ASN A 45 -14.45 -2.80 4.86
C ASN A 45 -13.44 -3.94 4.86
N VAL A 46 -13.62 -4.89 3.95
CA VAL A 46 -12.74 -6.07 3.79
C VAL A 46 -11.29 -5.65 3.55
N GLY A 47 -11.05 -4.51 2.89
CA GLY A 47 -9.71 -3.97 2.68
C GLY A 47 -8.91 -3.75 3.96
N ARG A 48 -9.57 -3.52 5.10
CA ARG A 48 -8.92 -3.47 6.43
C ARG A 48 -8.37 -4.82 6.85
N ALA A 49 -9.14 -5.89 6.65
CA ALA A 49 -8.73 -7.26 6.96
C ALA A 49 -7.52 -7.70 6.11
N TYR A 50 -7.50 -7.35 4.82
CA TYR A 50 -6.33 -7.59 3.95
C TYR A 50 -5.06 -6.91 4.45
N ARG A 51 -5.17 -5.73 5.08
CA ARG A 51 -4.02 -5.04 5.68
C ARG A 51 -3.64 -5.65 7.03
N PHE A 52 -4.63 -5.99 7.86
CA PHE A 52 -4.43 -6.63 9.15
C PHE A 52 -3.67 -7.97 9.02
N PHE A 53 -4.05 -8.81 8.04
CA PHE A 53 -3.40 -10.07 7.73
C PHE A 53 -2.45 -9.97 6.52
N GLY A 54 -1.92 -8.79 6.21
CA GLY A 54 -1.04 -8.60 5.06
C GLY A 54 0.41 -9.01 5.34
N GLU A 55 1.13 -9.43 4.29
CA GLU A 55 2.56 -9.80 4.40
C GLU A 55 3.42 -8.65 4.96
N LYS A 56 3.11 -7.41 4.59
CA LYS A 56 3.81 -6.22 5.11
C LYS A 56 3.66 -6.08 6.63
N THR A 57 2.52 -6.49 7.19
CA THR A 57 2.27 -6.46 8.63
C THR A 57 3.11 -7.53 9.34
N ALA A 58 3.20 -8.75 8.78
CA ALA A 58 4.09 -9.78 9.29
C ALA A 58 5.57 -9.34 9.27
N ILE A 59 6.03 -8.78 8.15
CA ILE A 59 7.41 -8.30 8.01
C ILE A 59 7.69 -7.13 8.97
N ALA A 60 6.74 -6.21 9.14
CA ALA A 60 6.88 -5.13 10.12
C ALA A 60 7.02 -5.68 11.55
N MET A 61 6.24 -6.70 11.95
CA MET A 61 6.41 -7.36 13.25
C MET A 61 7.81 -7.95 13.42
N GLU A 62 8.34 -8.60 12.40
CA GLU A 62 9.69 -9.20 12.44
C GLU A 62 10.79 -8.15 12.55
N ILE A 63 10.71 -7.06 11.80
CA ILE A 63 11.72 -5.99 11.83
C ILE A 63 11.66 -5.23 13.16
N TYR A 64 10.46 -4.87 13.64
CA TYR A 64 10.33 -4.12 14.88
C TYR A 64 10.59 -4.98 16.13
N ARG A 65 10.58 -6.31 16.03
CA ARG A 65 10.93 -7.22 17.14
C ARG A 65 12.32 -6.97 17.71
N GLU A 66 13.27 -6.50 16.90
CA GLU A 66 14.64 -6.20 17.35
C GLU A 66 14.70 -4.98 18.28
N TYR A 67 13.71 -4.09 18.22
CA TYR A 67 13.73 -2.78 18.90
C TYR A 67 12.52 -2.53 19.81
N ASN A 68 11.49 -3.38 19.74
CA ASN A 68 10.26 -3.22 20.51
C ASN A 68 9.97 -4.47 21.36
N ILE A 69 9.99 -4.27 22.69
CA ILE A 69 9.80 -5.34 23.68
C ILE A 69 8.43 -6.02 23.56
N ASP A 70 7.41 -5.30 23.09
CA ASP A 70 6.06 -5.85 22.92
C ASP A 70 5.95 -6.85 21.77
N LEU A 71 6.96 -6.93 20.91
CA LEU A 71 7.02 -7.82 19.76
C LEU A 71 7.96 -9.02 19.95
N ILE A 72 8.57 -9.21 21.12
CA ILE A 72 9.48 -10.36 21.38
C ILE A 72 8.74 -11.69 21.19
N ASP A 73 7.47 -11.76 21.60
CA ASP A 73 6.59 -12.92 21.49
C ASP A 73 5.68 -12.91 20.25
N CYS A 74 6.02 -12.14 19.20
CA CYS A 74 5.17 -11.98 18.02
C CYS A 74 5.15 -13.19 17.06
N GLU A 75 6.03 -14.18 17.23
CA GLU A 75 6.18 -15.32 16.30
C GLU A 75 4.85 -16.03 15.98
N PRO A 76 3.98 -16.38 16.95
CA PRO A 76 2.69 -17.00 16.65
C PRO A 76 1.76 -16.07 15.85
N SER A 77 1.83 -14.76 16.06
CA SER A 77 1.07 -13.77 15.29
C SER A 77 1.55 -13.68 13.85
N VAL A 78 2.86 -13.70 13.63
CA VAL A 78 3.47 -13.70 12.28
C VAL A 78 3.05 -14.93 11.50
N ILE A 79 3.12 -16.12 12.12
CA ILE A 79 2.69 -17.39 11.51
C ILE A 79 1.21 -17.32 11.15
N LEU A 80 0.35 -16.85 12.07
CA LEU A 80 -1.08 -16.70 11.80
C LEU A 80 -1.35 -15.75 10.63
N ILE A 81 -0.69 -14.59 10.60
CA ILE A 81 -0.83 -13.60 9.51
C ILE A 81 -0.52 -14.25 8.16
N ARG A 82 0.65 -14.90 8.03
CA ARG A 82 1.06 -15.53 6.77
C ARG A 82 0.14 -16.67 6.35
N ARG A 83 -0.35 -17.45 7.31
CA ARG A 83 -1.29 -18.55 7.07
C ARG A 83 -2.62 -18.02 6.52
N ILE A 84 -3.18 -16.98 7.14
CA ILE A 84 -4.41 -16.34 6.67
C ILE A 84 -4.19 -15.62 5.33
N ASN A 85 -3.07 -14.92 5.14
CA ASN A 85 -2.72 -14.27 3.87
C ASN A 85 -2.66 -15.29 2.71
N SER A 86 -2.02 -16.44 2.94
CA SER A 86 -1.92 -17.51 1.94
C SER A 86 -3.30 -18.10 1.62
N LEU A 87 -4.14 -18.29 2.64
CA LEU A 87 -5.52 -18.75 2.43
C LEU A 87 -6.33 -17.75 1.59
N ILE A 88 -6.23 -16.46 1.92
CA ILE A 88 -6.89 -15.39 1.17
C ILE A 88 -6.47 -15.42 -0.31
N GLN A 89 -5.16 -15.54 -0.58
CA GLN A 89 -4.65 -15.63 -1.95
C GLN A 89 -5.17 -16.86 -2.69
N ALA A 90 -5.22 -18.02 -2.02
CA ALA A 90 -5.78 -19.24 -2.58
C ALA A 90 -7.28 -19.12 -2.87
N MET A 91 -8.03 -18.35 -2.07
CA MET A 91 -9.48 -18.17 -2.18
C MET A 91 -9.92 -16.95 -3.02
N ASP A 92 -8.99 -16.08 -3.44
CA ASP A 92 -9.24 -14.92 -4.33
C ASP A 92 -8.36 -14.97 -5.60
N SER A 93 -8.17 -16.16 -6.17
CA SER A 93 -7.39 -16.31 -7.41
C SER A 93 -8.14 -15.79 -8.63
N ARG A 94 -7.56 -14.81 -9.33
CA ARG A 94 -8.16 -14.10 -10.48
C ARG A 94 -7.49 -14.39 -11.82
N ILE A 95 -6.33 -15.04 -11.80
CA ILE A 95 -5.47 -15.27 -12.97
C ILE A 95 -5.14 -16.77 -13.02
N PRO A 96 -5.04 -17.39 -14.22
CA PRO A 96 -4.70 -18.82 -14.36
C PRO A 96 -3.34 -19.26 -13.79
N SER A 97 -2.44 -18.32 -13.49
CA SER A 97 -1.14 -18.63 -12.90
C SER A 97 -1.24 -19.01 -11.42
N ASN A 98 -2.21 -18.42 -10.70
CA ASN A 98 -2.40 -18.60 -9.25
C ASN A 98 -3.73 -19.31 -8.96
N SER A 99 -4.34 -19.90 -9.99
CA SER A 99 -5.60 -20.63 -9.88
C SER A 99 -5.40 -21.98 -9.22
N LEU A 100 -6.45 -22.47 -8.57
CA LEU A 100 -6.46 -23.77 -7.93
C LEU A 100 -6.25 -24.91 -8.94
N ARG A 101 -5.26 -25.77 -8.67
CA ARG A 101 -5.00 -27.04 -9.39
C ARG A 101 -4.64 -28.13 -8.39
N LYS A 102 -4.80 -29.41 -8.73
CA LYS A 102 -4.57 -30.53 -7.80
C LYS A 102 -3.20 -30.53 -7.13
N ALA A 103 -2.16 -30.25 -7.93
CA ALA A 103 -0.78 -30.22 -7.48
C ALA A 103 -0.30 -28.80 -7.13
N SER A 104 -1.20 -27.81 -7.06
CA SER A 104 -0.82 -26.43 -6.79
C SER A 104 -0.63 -26.18 -5.30
N PRO A 105 0.24 -25.24 -4.91
CA PRO A 105 0.40 -24.87 -3.51
C PRO A 105 -0.91 -24.36 -2.90
N GLU A 106 -1.78 -23.72 -3.68
CA GLU A 106 -3.08 -23.20 -3.22
C GLU A 106 -4.01 -24.32 -2.74
N TYR A 107 -4.04 -25.46 -3.45
CA TYR A 107 -4.85 -26.62 -3.03
C TYR A 107 -4.37 -27.15 -1.69
N LYS A 108 -3.04 -27.27 -1.53
CA LYS A 108 -2.44 -27.69 -0.27
C LYS A 108 -2.72 -26.69 0.85
N VAL A 109 -2.60 -25.38 0.59
CA VAL A 109 -2.89 -24.33 1.57
C VAL A 109 -4.32 -24.44 2.09
N ILE A 110 -5.32 -24.62 1.22
CA ILE A 110 -6.72 -24.76 1.64
C ILE A 110 -6.90 -26.02 2.50
N LYS A 111 -6.34 -27.15 2.06
CA LYS A 111 -6.42 -28.42 2.79
C LYS A 111 -5.77 -28.36 4.16
N ASP A 112 -4.51 -27.91 4.22
CA ASP A 112 -3.75 -27.76 5.47
C ASP A 112 -4.43 -26.75 6.42
N PHE A 113 -5.11 -25.73 5.87
CA PHE A 113 -5.86 -24.78 6.69
C PHE A 113 -7.11 -25.41 7.31
N ILE A 114 -7.80 -26.32 6.63
CA ILE A 114 -8.96 -27.05 7.19
C ILE A 114 -8.51 -27.86 8.41
N ASP A 115 -7.41 -28.60 8.28
CA ASP A 115 -6.86 -29.41 9.38
C ASP A 115 -6.41 -28.52 10.55
N TYR A 116 -5.72 -27.42 10.25
CA TYR A 116 -5.33 -26.42 11.24
C TYR A 116 -6.53 -25.78 11.95
N LEU A 117 -7.64 -25.54 11.25
CA LEU A 117 -8.84 -24.93 11.83
C LEU A 117 -9.49 -25.86 12.85
N ASP A 118 -9.49 -27.17 12.59
CA ASP A 118 -9.98 -28.19 13.51
C ASP A 118 -9.06 -28.33 14.74
N GLU A 119 -7.75 -28.35 14.53
CA GLU A 119 -6.77 -28.34 15.63
C GLU A 119 -6.90 -27.08 16.50
N TRP A 120 -7.09 -25.91 15.87
CA TRP A 120 -7.28 -24.66 16.58
C TRP A 120 -8.55 -24.68 17.44
N HIS A 121 -9.65 -25.18 16.89
CA HIS A 121 -10.90 -25.33 17.64
C HIS A 121 -10.71 -26.22 18.88
N ASP A 122 -10.08 -27.38 18.73
CA ASP A 122 -9.90 -28.34 19.82
C ASP A 122 -8.95 -27.80 20.90
N ASN A 123 -7.85 -27.14 20.49
CA ASN A 123 -6.91 -26.52 21.40
C ASN A 123 -7.54 -25.34 22.16
N ALA A 124 -8.36 -24.51 21.49
CA ALA A 124 -9.06 -23.41 22.12
C ALA A 124 -10.07 -23.92 23.16
N LYS A 125 -10.81 -24.98 22.84
CA LYS A 125 -11.75 -25.62 23.77
C LYS A 125 -11.05 -26.23 24.98
N LYS A 126 -9.90 -26.90 24.77
CA LYS A 126 -9.11 -27.52 25.84
C LYS A 126 -8.54 -26.50 26.82
N ASN A 127 -8.05 -25.36 26.32
CA ASN A 127 -7.39 -24.33 27.13
C ASN A 127 -8.30 -23.17 27.55
N ASN A 128 -9.61 -23.26 27.23
CA ASN A 128 -10.59 -22.20 27.48
C ASN A 128 -10.19 -20.84 26.88
N TYR A 129 -9.67 -20.87 25.64
CA TYR A 129 -9.28 -19.68 24.90
C TYR A 129 -10.40 -19.20 23.97
N ASN A 130 -10.34 -17.90 23.61
CA ASN A 130 -11.24 -17.34 22.62
C ASN A 130 -11.00 -17.99 21.24
N PHE A 131 -12.10 -18.30 20.57
CA PHE A 131 -12.13 -18.85 19.22
C PHE A 131 -13.18 -18.12 18.36
N LEU A 132 -13.24 -18.45 17.08
CA LEU A 132 -14.30 -18.01 16.17
C LEU A 132 -15.68 -18.40 16.71
N THR A 133 -16.73 -17.67 16.33
CA THR A 133 -18.11 -18.10 16.63
C THR A 133 -18.43 -19.39 15.90
N ASP A 134 -19.32 -20.21 16.46
CA ASP A 134 -19.72 -21.49 15.86
C ASP A 134 -20.20 -21.33 14.41
N SER A 135 -20.96 -20.27 14.15
CA SER A 135 -21.43 -19.91 12.79
C SER A 135 -20.28 -19.61 11.83
N THR A 136 -19.27 -18.86 12.28
CA THR A 136 -18.11 -18.48 11.45
C THR A 136 -17.22 -19.68 11.19
N TYR A 137 -16.96 -20.49 12.22
CA TYR A 137 -16.18 -21.72 12.10
C TYR A 137 -16.85 -22.71 11.12
N PHE A 138 -18.14 -22.96 11.30
CA PHE A 138 -18.89 -23.85 10.41
C PHE A 138 -18.92 -23.32 8.97
N GLY A 139 -19.27 -22.04 8.78
CA GLY A 139 -19.34 -21.42 7.46
C GLY A 139 -18.00 -21.44 6.73
N LEU A 140 -16.90 -21.11 7.42
CA LEU A 140 -15.56 -21.15 6.85
C LEU A 140 -15.18 -22.58 6.45
N LYS A 141 -15.39 -23.56 7.33
CA LYS A 141 -15.07 -24.98 7.06
C LYS A 141 -15.84 -25.51 5.85
N VAL A 142 -17.14 -25.22 5.75
CA VAL A 142 -17.97 -25.59 4.59
C VAL A 142 -17.46 -24.92 3.32
N SER A 143 -17.14 -23.63 3.36
CA SER A 143 -16.68 -22.89 2.17
C SER A 143 -15.36 -23.44 1.61
N LEU A 144 -14.41 -23.77 2.50
CA LEU A 144 -13.13 -24.35 2.11
C LEU A 144 -13.29 -25.75 1.52
N LYS A 145 -14.08 -26.62 2.19
CA LYS A 145 -14.36 -27.97 1.68
C LYS A 145 -15.09 -27.95 0.35
N ALA A 146 -16.14 -27.15 0.23
CA ALA A 146 -16.91 -27.00 -1.01
C ALA A 146 -16.03 -26.52 -2.16
N THR A 147 -15.07 -25.62 -1.91
CA THR A 147 -14.13 -25.16 -2.95
C THR A 147 -13.27 -26.30 -3.49
N LEU A 148 -12.76 -27.17 -2.62
CA LEU A 148 -11.99 -28.35 -3.03
C LEU A 148 -12.87 -29.36 -3.78
N GLU A 149 -14.06 -29.67 -3.26
CA GLU A 149 -15.00 -30.62 -3.87
C GLU A 149 -15.50 -30.15 -5.25
N ILE A 150 -15.80 -28.85 -5.39
CA ILE A 150 -16.16 -28.24 -6.68
C ILE A 150 -15.00 -28.39 -7.66
N PHE A 151 -13.77 -28.10 -7.24
CA PHE A 151 -12.61 -28.24 -8.10
C PHE A 151 -12.38 -29.70 -8.51
N ASP A 152 -12.42 -30.65 -7.56
CA ASP A 152 -12.26 -32.07 -7.84
C ASP A 152 -13.34 -32.59 -8.81
N TYR A 153 -14.59 -32.12 -8.68
CA TYR A 153 -15.65 -32.42 -9.65
C TYR A 153 -15.36 -31.85 -11.05
N LEU A 154 -14.95 -30.58 -11.13
CA LEU A 154 -14.66 -29.91 -12.39
C LEU A 154 -13.48 -30.56 -13.13
N GLU A 155 -12.46 -30.99 -12.40
CA GLU A 155 -11.30 -31.71 -12.96
C GLU A 155 -11.70 -33.11 -13.42
N LEU A 156 -12.32 -33.91 -12.55
CA LEU A 156 -12.59 -35.33 -12.84
C LEU A 156 -13.74 -35.55 -13.83
N SER A 157 -14.78 -34.71 -13.77
CA SER A 157 -16.03 -34.92 -14.52
C SER A 157 -16.19 -33.99 -15.71
N CYS A 158 -15.48 -32.85 -15.72
CA CYS A 158 -15.64 -31.82 -16.75
C CYS A 158 -14.34 -31.43 -17.46
N ASP A 159 -13.21 -32.09 -17.14
CA ASP A 159 -11.90 -31.89 -17.77
C ASP A 159 -11.37 -30.44 -17.69
N TYR A 160 -11.71 -29.72 -16.61
CA TYR A 160 -11.14 -28.40 -16.35
C TYR A 160 -9.75 -28.51 -15.72
N GLN A 161 -8.78 -27.76 -16.26
CA GLN A 161 -7.39 -27.77 -15.80
C GLN A 161 -7.13 -26.95 -14.54
N PHE A 162 -8.03 -26.01 -14.21
CA PHE A 162 -7.89 -25.10 -13.07
C PHE A 162 -9.21 -24.43 -12.71
N LEU A 163 -9.29 -23.90 -11.48
CA LEU A 163 -10.41 -23.09 -10.99
C LEU A 163 -9.91 -21.74 -10.45
N MET A 164 -10.49 -20.64 -10.96
CA MET A 164 -10.31 -19.30 -10.39
C MET A 164 -11.29 -19.11 -9.24
N THR A 165 -10.80 -19.25 -8.01
CA THR A 165 -11.57 -19.22 -6.76
C THR A 165 -12.29 -17.89 -6.52
N ALA A 166 -11.78 -16.78 -7.07
CA ALA A 166 -12.46 -15.48 -7.02
C ALA A 166 -13.85 -15.49 -7.69
N ARG A 167 -14.18 -16.50 -8.50
CA ARG A 167 -15.50 -16.64 -9.12
C ARG A 167 -16.55 -17.30 -8.23
N LEU A 168 -16.13 -17.86 -7.09
CA LEU A 168 -17.02 -18.50 -6.12
C LEU A 168 -17.59 -17.49 -5.10
N ASN A 169 -17.05 -16.27 -5.04
CA ASN A 169 -17.50 -15.25 -4.10
C ASN A 169 -18.62 -14.36 -4.67
N GLN A 170 -19.22 -13.54 -3.80
CA GLN A 170 -20.31 -12.63 -4.16
C GLN A 170 -19.84 -11.22 -4.57
N ASP A 171 -18.54 -10.98 -4.73
CA ASP A 171 -17.99 -9.64 -4.98
C ASP A 171 -18.55 -9.02 -6.28
N ASN A 172 -18.78 -9.84 -7.30
CA ASN A 172 -19.38 -9.39 -8.55
C ASN A 172 -20.82 -8.88 -8.35
N LEU A 173 -21.57 -9.49 -7.44
CA LEU A 173 -22.92 -9.06 -7.07
C LEU A 173 -22.88 -7.77 -6.23
N GLU A 174 -21.95 -7.65 -5.30
CA GLU A 174 -21.76 -6.42 -4.51
C GLU A 174 -21.31 -5.24 -5.37
N ARG A 175 -20.44 -5.49 -6.35
CA ARG A 175 -20.05 -4.52 -7.36
C ARG A 175 -21.25 -4.09 -8.20
N PHE A 176 -22.11 -5.03 -8.57
CA PHE A 176 -23.35 -4.73 -9.27
C PHE A 176 -24.26 -3.81 -8.45
N PHE A 177 -24.48 -4.09 -7.16
CA PHE A 177 -25.26 -3.22 -6.28
C PHE A 177 -24.64 -1.83 -6.12
N SER A 178 -23.31 -1.73 -6.10
CA SER A 178 -22.62 -0.44 -6.05
C SER A 178 -22.80 0.37 -7.32
N MET A 179 -22.77 -0.27 -8.49
CA MET A 179 -23.10 0.36 -9.77
C MET A 179 -24.55 0.85 -9.81
N MET A 180 -25.50 0.05 -9.32
CA MET A 180 -26.91 0.42 -9.21
C MET A 180 -27.09 1.67 -8.35
N ARG A 181 -26.49 1.73 -7.15
CA ARG A 181 -26.53 2.90 -6.27
C ARG A 181 -25.87 4.12 -6.90
N SER A 182 -24.69 3.95 -7.50
CA SER A 182 -23.98 5.06 -8.16
C SER A 182 -24.76 5.66 -9.34
N SER A 183 -25.60 4.86 -10.01
CA SER A 183 -26.44 5.33 -11.12
C SER A 183 -27.58 6.24 -10.65
N CYS A 184 -27.89 6.24 -9.35
CA CYS A 184 -28.87 7.13 -8.73
C CYS A 184 -28.30 8.49 -8.31
N GLY A 185 -27.03 8.79 -8.60
CA GLY A 185 -26.36 10.01 -8.17
C GLY A 185 -26.32 10.11 -6.63
N SER A 186 -26.90 11.17 -6.07
CA SER A 186 -26.94 11.41 -4.62
C SER A 186 -27.95 10.55 -3.86
N ASN A 187 -28.75 9.71 -4.53
CA ASN A 187 -29.72 8.85 -3.87
C ASN A 187 -29.14 7.44 -3.62
N ASP A 188 -28.45 7.28 -2.49
CA ASP A 188 -27.79 6.02 -2.09
C ASP A 188 -28.75 4.86 -1.77
N HIS A 189 -30.05 5.16 -1.58
CA HIS A 189 -31.08 4.18 -1.19
C HIS A 189 -32.27 4.25 -2.16
N PRO A 190 -32.11 3.75 -3.41
CA PRO A 190 -33.20 3.71 -4.36
C PRO A 190 -34.36 2.86 -3.83
N ASP A 191 -35.59 3.29 -4.07
CA ASP A 191 -36.76 2.45 -3.84
C ASP A 191 -36.82 1.30 -4.87
N SER A 192 -37.73 0.35 -4.65
CA SER A 192 -37.86 -0.81 -5.53
C SER A 192 -38.21 -0.42 -6.97
N VAL A 193 -38.97 0.65 -7.17
CA VAL A 193 -39.39 1.13 -8.50
C VAL A 193 -38.19 1.69 -9.26
N LEU A 194 -37.43 2.59 -8.63
CA LEU A 194 -36.22 3.19 -9.19
C LEU A 194 -35.16 2.13 -9.46
N PHE A 195 -34.98 1.17 -8.55
CA PHE A 195 -34.08 0.04 -8.77
C PHE A 195 -34.44 -0.75 -10.02
N VAL A 196 -35.72 -1.09 -10.22
CA VAL A 196 -36.18 -1.80 -11.42
C VAL A 196 -35.98 -0.98 -12.69
N GLN A 197 -36.22 0.34 -12.64
CA GLN A 197 -35.99 1.23 -13.78
C GLN A 197 -34.52 1.28 -14.19
N ILE A 198 -33.61 1.47 -13.22
CA ILE A 198 -32.17 1.50 -13.46
C ILE A 198 -31.67 0.13 -13.93
N PHE A 199 -32.21 -0.96 -13.37
CA PHE A 199 -31.85 -2.31 -13.77
C PHE A 199 -32.16 -2.53 -15.26
N LYS A 200 -33.38 -2.18 -15.68
CA LYS A 200 -33.80 -2.24 -17.09
C LYS A 200 -32.90 -1.36 -17.96
N LEU A 201 -32.59 -0.15 -17.51
CA LEU A 201 -31.70 0.76 -18.23
C LEU A 201 -30.32 0.13 -18.43
N ILE A 202 -29.66 -0.35 -17.38
CA ILE A 202 -28.31 -0.93 -17.47
C ILE A 202 -28.30 -2.19 -18.36
N CYS A 203 -29.30 -3.06 -18.23
CA CYS A 203 -29.43 -4.27 -19.05
C CYS A 203 -29.61 -3.95 -20.55
N THR A 204 -30.37 -2.91 -20.88
CA THR A 204 -30.65 -2.53 -22.27
C THR A 204 -29.58 -1.64 -22.88
N TYR A 205 -28.92 -0.81 -22.08
CA TYR A 205 -27.95 0.18 -22.53
C TYR A 205 -26.76 -0.44 -23.27
N SER A 206 -26.25 -1.58 -22.79
CA SER A 206 -25.17 -2.32 -23.47
C SER A 206 -25.54 -2.87 -24.86
N LEU A 207 -26.84 -2.96 -25.16
CA LEU A 207 -27.39 -3.42 -26.43
C LEU A 207 -27.74 -2.26 -27.38
N VAL A 208 -27.81 -1.03 -26.87
CA VAL A 208 -28.10 0.16 -27.68
C VAL A 208 -26.85 0.56 -28.45
N LYS A 209 -26.76 0.15 -29.71
CA LYS A 209 -25.78 0.68 -30.66
C LYS A 209 -26.35 1.92 -31.34
N PRO A 210 -25.56 2.99 -31.53
CA PRO A 210 -26.00 4.11 -32.33
C PRO A 210 -26.31 3.65 -33.76
N PRO A 211 -27.25 4.30 -34.46
CA PRO A 211 -27.54 4.00 -35.87
C PRO A 211 -26.26 4.05 -36.72
N LYS A 212 -26.14 3.18 -37.72
CA LYS A 212 -25.02 3.24 -38.69
C LYS A 212 -25.01 4.62 -39.35
N GLY A 213 -23.92 5.38 -39.17
CA GLY A 213 -23.77 6.75 -39.67
C GLY A 213 -23.95 7.87 -38.61
N SER A 214 -24.19 7.52 -37.35
CA SER A 214 -24.18 8.48 -36.23
C SER A 214 -22.77 9.03 -35.96
N ASN A 215 -22.68 10.32 -35.68
CA ASN A 215 -21.44 10.99 -35.21
C ASN A 215 -21.11 10.69 -33.74
N ILE A 216 -22.00 10.01 -33.01
CA ILE A 216 -21.82 9.64 -31.61
C ILE A 216 -21.26 8.23 -31.57
N THR A 217 -20.04 8.07 -31.04
CA THR A 217 -19.47 6.73 -30.82
C THR A 217 -20.12 6.11 -29.58
N GLY A 218 -20.45 4.82 -29.64
CA GLY A 218 -21.20 4.14 -28.56
C GLY A 218 -20.52 4.17 -27.17
N GLY A 219 -19.21 4.45 -27.11
CA GLY A 219 -18.47 4.61 -25.86
C GLY A 219 -18.53 6.01 -25.23
N GLU A 220 -18.81 7.06 -26.03
CA GLU A 220 -18.75 8.46 -25.58
C GLU A 220 -19.92 8.86 -24.69
N LEU A 221 -21.08 8.21 -24.84
CA LEU A 221 -22.26 8.49 -24.03
C LEU A 221 -22.02 8.08 -22.56
N LEU A 222 -21.25 7.02 -22.35
CA LEU A 222 -20.81 6.53 -21.03
C LEU A 222 -19.72 7.44 -20.45
N SER A 223 -18.70 7.77 -21.22
CA SER A 223 -17.61 8.64 -20.74
C SER A 223 -18.08 10.05 -20.41
N SER A 224 -19.07 10.59 -21.14
CA SER A 224 -19.60 11.93 -20.90
C SER A 224 -20.41 12.03 -19.60
N LEU A 225 -21.05 10.93 -19.16
CA LEU A 225 -21.71 10.85 -17.85
C LEU A 225 -20.71 10.67 -16.70
N PHE A 226 -19.52 10.15 -16.97
CA PHE A 226 -18.52 9.81 -15.95
C PHE A 226 -17.32 10.78 -15.86
N SER A 227 -17.13 11.68 -16.83
CA SER A 227 -15.91 12.48 -16.95
C SER A 227 -16.11 13.91 -16.45
N ILE A 228 -15.80 14.16 -15.17
CA ILE A 228 -15.51 15.52 -14.67
C ILE A 228 -14.08 15.86 -15.11
N LYS A 229 -13.92 16.58 -16.23
CA LYS A 229 -12.62 17.15 -16.62
C LYS A 229 -12.50 18.57 -16.07
N ASP A 230 -11.99 18.69 -14.86
CA ASP A 230 -11.39 19.95 -14.39
C ASP A 230 -9.87 19.83 -14.53
N LEU A 231 -9.28 20.54 -15.52
CA LEU A 231 -7.84 20.76 -15.60
C LEU A 231 -7.59 22.20 -16.06
N ASN A 232 -7.27 23.08 -15.12
CA ASN A 232 -6.52 24.30 -15.40
C ASN A 232 -5.02 23.97 -15.36
N THR A 233 -4.30 24.27 -16.43
CA THR A 233 -2.86 24.04 -16.60
C THR A 233 -2.03 25.10 -15.86
N GLN A 234 -1.28 24.71 -14.83
CA GLN A 234 -0.21 25.52 -14.21
C GLN A 234 1.15 25.20 -14.85
N GLU A 235 1.42 25.71 -16.05
CA GLU A 235 2.70 25.46 -16.74
C GLU A 235 3.88 26.27 -16.16
N ASP A 236 3.63 27.47 -15.63
CA ASP A 236 4.70 28.36 -15.16
C ASP A 236 5.37 27.85 -13.88
N LYS A 237 4.60 27.33 -12.92
CA LYS A 237 5.15 26.74 -11.69
C LYS A 237 6.00 25.49 -11.97
N ARG A 238 5.67 24.72 -13.01
CA ARG A 238 6.47 23.55 -13.41
C ARG A 238 7.84 23.94 -13.93
N LYS A 239 7.93 25.02 -14.71
CA LYS A 239 9.22 25.53 -15.22
C LYS A 239 10.12 26.01 -14.09
N LEU A 240 9.58 26.78 -13.14
CA LEU A 240 10.30 27.26 -11.96
C LEU A 240 10.84 26.10 -11.10
N PHE A 241 10.03 25.05 -10.93
CA PHE A 241 10.45 23.87 -10.17
C PHE A 241 11.60 23.12 -10.84
N HIS A 242 11.58 22.97 -12.17
CA HIS A 242 12.69 22.36 -12.89
C HIS A 242 13.99 23.19 -12.77
N GLN A 243 13.89 24.52 -12.85
CA GLN A 243 15.04 25.41 -12.67
C GLN A 243 15.67 25.29 -11.27
N ALA A 244 14.84 25.21 -10.22
CA ALA A 244 15.34 25.00 -8.86
C ALA A 244 16.10 23.67 -8.72
N ILE A 245 15.61 22.60 -9.35
CA ILE A 245 16.30 21.31 -9.35
C ILE A 245 17.64 21.39 -10.08
N ASP A 246 17.68 22.06 -11.24
CA ASP A 246 18.93 22.19 -12.01
C ASP A 246 19.99 22.97 -11.21
N ASN A 247 19.60 24.04 -10.50
CA ASN A 247 20.50 24.80 -9.61
C ASN A 247 21.10 23.95 -8.48
N ILE A 248 20.30 23.07 -7.85
CA ILE A 248 20.75 22.17 -6.79
C ILE A 248 21.83 21.21 -7.32
N ILE A 249 21.68 20.76 -8.55
CA ILE A 249 22.53 19.71 -9.13
C ILE A 249 23.84 20.29 -9.67
N ASP A 250 23.82 21.53 -10.12
CA ASP A 250 25.04 22.26 -10.49
C ASP A 250 26.01 22.41 -9.29
N GLN A 251 25.53 22.28 -8.05
CA GLN A 251 26.32 22.27 -6.82
C GLN A 251 26.63 20.84 -6.31
N GLY A 252 26.18 19.80 -7.01
CA GLY A 252 26.36 18.40 -6.62
C GLY A 252 27.82 17.91 -6.73
N SER A 253 28.16 16.89 -5.97
CA SER A 253 29.48 16.24 -6.01
C SER A 253 29.38 14.72 -6.04
N ASP A 254 30.41 14.06 -6.58
CA ASP A 254 30.51 12.59 -6.61
C ASP A 254 30.87 11.97 -5.26
N TYR A 255 31.48 12.77 -4.38
CA TYR A 255 31.93 12.39 -3.03
C TYR A 255 31.56 13.52 -2.04
N PRO A 256 30.27 13.67 -1.71
CA PRO A 256 29.85 14.65 -0.71
C PRO A 256 30.38 14.24 0.67
N ASP A 257 30.83 15.22 1.48
CA ASP A 257 31.12 14.98 2.90
C ASP A 257 29.79 14.90 3.65
N ILE A 258 29.22 13.69 3.68
CA ILE A 258 27.91 13.42 4.27
C ILE A 258 27.96 13.43 5.81
N THR A 259 29.16 13.31 6.39
CA THR A 259 29.36 13.20 7.84
C THR A 259 28.87 14.44 8.58
N ASP A 260 29.07 15.63 8.00
CA ASP A 260 28.61 16.90 8.56
C ASP A 260 27.11 17.16 8.34
N ILE A 261 26.51 16.60 7.29
CA ILE A 261 25.05 16.69 7.06
C ILE A 261 24.33 15.79 8.07
N PHE A 262 24.80 14.55 8.21
CA PHE A 262 24.24 13.63 9.21
C PHE A 262 24.47 14.16 10.62
N SER A 263 25.63 14.73 10.96
CA SER A 263 25.80 15.35 12.29
C SER A 263 24.92 16.61 12.45
N TYR A 264 24.82 17.49 11.46
CA TYR A 264 23.94 18.68 11.55
C TYR A 264 22.45 18.31 11.74
N TYR A 265 21.98 17.23 11.11
CA TYR A 265 20.58 16.79 11.19
C TYR A 265 20.31 15.73 12.28
N TYR A 266 21.32 15.00 12.79
CA TYR A 266 21.17 13.94 13.80
C TYR A 266 21.87 14.21 15.14
N ASP A 267 22.83 15.15 15.23
CA ASP A 267 23.63 15.45 16.44
C ASP A 267 23.02 16.58 17.30
N HIS A 268 22.03 17.29 16.78
CA HIS A 268 21.13 18.04 17.64
C HIS A 268 20.13 17.08 18.28
N ASP A 269 20.35 16.84 19.58
CA ASP A 269 19.54 16.10 20.55
C ASP A 269 18.12 16.71 20.73
N TYR A 270 17.41 16.95 19.63
CA TYR A 270 15.98 17.25 19.61
C TYR A 270 15.25 15.92 19.65
N ALA A 271 14.88 15.51 20.87
CA ALA A 271 13.90 14.47 21.14
C ALA A 271 12.57 14.77 20.40
N GLY A 272 12.47 14.40 19.12
CA GLY A 272 11.28 14.71 18.32
C GLY A 272 11.37 14.55 16.80
N ILE A 273 12.56 14.45 16.17
CA ILE A 273 12.64 14.27 14.72
C ILE A 273 12.26 12.83 14.36
N THR A 274 11.13 12.65 13.68
CA THR A 274 10.74 11.35 13.12
C THR A 274 11.69 10.99 11.99
N VAL A 275 12.65 10.09 12.22
CA VAL A 275 13.54 9.58 11.18
C VAL A 275 12.84 8.46 10.40
N THR A 276 13.05 8.42 9.09
CA THR A 276 12.64 7.28 8.26
C THR A 276 13.68 6.16 8.37
N ASN A 277 13.25 4.94 8.70
CA ASN A 277 14.16 3.80 8.82
C ASN A 277 14.87 3.47 7.49
N ASP A 278 16.17 3.16 7.55
CA ASP A 278 17.00 2.80 6.39
C ASP A 278 16.40 1.69 5.50
N PRO A 279 15.79 0.62 6.03
CA PRO A 279 15.13 -0.39 5.19
C PRO A 279 14.00 0.14 4.32
N VAL A 280 13.29 1.18 4.78
CA VAL A 280 12.23 1.83 4.01
C VAL A 280 12.83 2.69 2.90
N LEU A 281 13.91 3.43 3.20
CA LEU A 281 14.63 4.23 2.22
C LEU A 281 15.26 3.36 1.13
N ALA A 282 15.86 2.23 1.50
CA ALA A 282 16.40 1.27 0.54
C ALA A 282 15.29 0.72 -0.36
N TYR A 283 14.14 0.35 0.20
CA TYR A 283 12.99 -0.14 -0.57
C TYR A 283 12.48 0.92 -1.58
N ILE A 284 12.39 2.19 -1.16
CA ILE A 284 11.98 3.28 -2.06
C ILE A 284 13.07 3.58 -3.08
N GLY A 285 14.34 3.52 -2.71
CA GLY A 285 15.47 3.62 -3.63
C GLY A 285 15.44 2.54 -4.71
N GLY A 286 15.10 1.31 -4.35
CA GLY A 286 14.84 0.23 -5.30
C GLY A 286 13.70 0.53 -6.26
N TYR A 287 12.63 1.16 -5.77
CA TYR A 287 11.51 1.62 -6.61
C TYR A 287 11.91 2.76 -7.56
N VAL A 288 12.67 3.75 -7.07
CA VAL A 288 13.24 4.84 -7.87
C VAL A 288 14.16 4.27 -8.97
N ALA A 289 15.06 3.35 -8.63
CA ALA A 289 15.92 2.65 -9.58
C ALA A 289 15.11 1.88 -10.64
N ARG A 290 14.00 1.24 -10.27
CA ARG A 290 13.09 0.58 -11.22
C ARG A 290 12.48 1.58 -12.21
N LYS A 291 12.13 2.77 -11.74
CA LYS A 291 11.51 3.81 -12.59
C LYS A 291 12.53 4.56 -13.44
N ALA A 292 13.82 4.48 -13.13
CA ALA A 292 14.88 5.11 -13.90
C ALA A 292 14.92 4.71 -15.38
N THR A 293 14.40 3.53 -15.75
CA THR A 293 14.25 3.12 -17.17
C THR A 293 13.33 4.03 -17.98
N ARG A 294 12.52 4.87 -17.32
CA ARG A 294 11.69 5.90 -17.96
C ARG A 294 12.46 7.18 -18.24
N PHE A 295 13.56 7.43 -17.53
CA PHE A 295 14.35 8.65 -17.63
C PHE A 295 15.56 8.49 -18.54
N THR A 296 16.18 7.30 -18.56
CA THR A 296 17.36 7.03 -19.38
C THR A 296 17.33 5.64 -20.01
N LYS A 297 17.91 5.53 -21.21
CA LYS A 297 18.20 4.26 -21.89
C LYS A 297 19.67 3.84 -21.77
N CYS A 298 20.50 4.65 -21.12
CA CYS A 298 21.92 4.35 -20.93
C CYS A 298 22.10 3.16 -19.98
N LEU A 299 22.76 2.09 -20.45
CA LEU A 299 22.98 0.88 -19.66
C LEU A 299 23.87 1.15 -18.44
N ASN A 300 24.92 1.96 -18.59
CA ASN A 300 25.85 2.30 -17.50
C ASN A 300 25.14 3.06 -16.36
N CYS A 301 24.20 3.95 -16.69
CA CYS A 301 23.36 4.62 -15.70
C CYS A 301 22.41 3.66 -14.99
N LEU A 302 21.82 2.71 -15.72
CA LEU A 302 20.90 1.75 -15.13
C LEU A 302 21.61 0.73 -14.25
N SER A 303 22.86 0.38 -14.56
CA SER A 303 23.70 -0.46 -13.70
C SER A 303 24.20 0.32 -12.48
N SER A 304 24.57 1.60 -12.62
CA SER A 304 25.09 2.40 -11.50
C SER A 304 24.06 2.63 -10.38
N LEU A 305 22.77 2.45 -10.66
CA LEU A 305 21.67 2.60 -9.69
C LEU A 305 21.41 1.35 -8.84
N LYS A 306 22.04 0.21 -9.17
CA LYS A 306 21.76 -1.09 -8.57
C LYS A 306 22.97 -1.61 -7.83
N SER A 307 22.73 -2.38 -6.78
CA SER A 307 23.75 -3.18 -6.10
C SER A 307 23.33 -4.64 -6.10
N GLU A 308 24.30 -5.54 -6.24
CA GLU A 308 24.09 -6.98 -6.03
C GLU A 308 24.42 -7.40 -4.59
N ILE A 309 25.07 -6.51 -3.82
CA ILE A 309 25.52 -6.79 -2.45
C ILE A 309 24.31 -6.76 -1.51
N SER A 310 24.13 -7.83 -0.72
CA SER A 310 23.19 -7.83 0.39
C SER A 310 23.80 -7.04 1.54
N ASP A 311 23.01 -6.11 2.06
CA ASP A 311 23.38 -5.13 3.07
C ASP A 311 22.24 -5.12 4.10
N SER A 312 22.51 -4.79 5.36
CA SER A 312 21.50 -4.78 6.43
C SER A 312 20.33 -3.86 6.10
N ARG A 313 20.60 -2.73 5.44
CA ARG A 313 19.57 -1.80 4.92
C ARG A 313 18.65 -2.44 3.87
N ASN A 314 19.02 -3.54 3.23
CA ASN A 314 18.18 -4.20 2.22
C ASN A 314 17.21 -5.24 2.82
N ILE A 315 17.16 -5.41 4.15
CA ILE A 315 16.33 -6.43 4.83
C ILE A 315 14.86 -6.41 4.41
N LEU A 316 14.27 -5.23 4.22
CA LEU A 316 12.88 -5.09 3.79
C LEU A 316 12.67 -5.57 2.35
N ILE A 317 13.64 -5.31 1.47
CA ILE A 317 13.63 -5.80 0.09
C ILE A 317 13.78 -7.32 0.09
N ASP A 318 14.73 -7.84 0.88
CA ASP A 318 15.02 -9.27 0.96
C ASP A 318 13.81 -10.07 1.48
N LYS A 319 13.06 -9.52 2.44
CA LYS A 319 11.83 -10.14 2.95
C LYS A 319 10.62 -10.02 2.03
N LEU A 320 10.49 -8.92 1.26
CA LEU A 320 9.33 -8.69 0.36
C LEU A 320 9.52 -9.26 -1.05
N SER A 321 10.76 -9.48 -1.48
CA SER A 321 11.05 -9.81 -2.87
C SER A 321 10.74 -11.26 -3.20
N HIS A 322 9.97 -11.49 -4.27
CA HIS A 322 9.90 -12.78 -4.96
C HIS A 322 10.98 -12.90 -6.06
N GLY A 323 12.13 -12.25 -5.89
CA GLY A 323 13.26 -12.26 -6.83
C GLY A 323 13.27 -11.13 -7.86
N HIS A 324 12.30 -10.21 -7.82
CA HIS A 324 12.18 -9.15 -8.82
C HIS A 324 12.46 -7.74 -8.29
N LEU A 325 12.53 -7.53 -6.96
CA LEU A 325 12.83 -6.22 -6.39
C LEU A 325 14.30 -5.84 -6.61
N ILE A 326 14.56 -4.55 -6.74
CA ILE A 326 15.89 -4.00 -7.04
C ILE A 326 16.48 -3.47 -5.74
N LYS A 327 17.73 -3.83 -5.46
CA LYS A 327 18.51 -3.23 -4.37
C LYS A 327 19.22 -1.99 -4.90
N PRO A 328 19.06 -0.81 -4.26
CA PRO A 328 19.71 0.40 -4.72
C PRO A 328 21.23 0.32 -4.53
N SER A 329 21.98 1.01 -5.39
CA SER A 329 23.39 1.33 -5.16
C SER A 329 23.57 2.23 -3.94
N GLU A 330 24.76 2.24 -3.34
CA GLU A 330 25.09 3.14 -2.23
C GLU A 330 24.94 4.62 -2.59
N LYS A 331 25.42 5.04 -3.77
CA LYS A 331 25.24 6.43 -4.26
C LYS A 331 23.76 6.83 -4.31
N LEU A 332 22.90 5.97 -4.87
CA LEU A 332 21.46 6.22 -4.93
C LEU A 332 20.81 6.25 -3.54
N PHE A 333 21.21 5.37 -2.64
CA PHE A 333 20.71 5.36 -1.27
C PHE A 333 21.05 6.67 -0.57
N ASN A 334 22.31 7.12 -0.63
CA ASN A 334 22.76 8.37 0.00
C ASN A 334 22.00 9.58 -0.55
N LEU A 335 21.83 9.67 -1.88
CA LEU A 335 21.02 10.73 -2.51
C LEU A 335 19.60 10.78 -1.94
N ILE A 336 18.92 9.63 -1.86
CA ILE A 336 17.53 9.56 -1.38
C ILE A 336 17.44 9.86 0.12
N SER A 337 18.40 9.37 0.91
CA SER A 337 18.48 9.63 2.35
C SER A 337 18.64 11.12 2.64
N THR A 338 19.51 11.83 1.90
CA THR A 338 19.67 13.28 2.04
C THR A 338 18.37 14.02 1.69
N ILE A 339 17.74 13.70 0.56
CA ILE A 339 16.49 14.38 0.16
C ILE A 339 15.36 14.11 1.17
N GLU A 340 15.26 12.89 1.69
CA GLU A 340 14.27 12.57 2.74
C GLU A 340 14.53 13.35 4.02
N ALA A 341 15.78 13.41 4.49
CA ALA A 341 16.14 14.12 5.72
C ALA A 341 15.74 15.60 5.63
N VAL A 342 16.06 16.25 4.51
CA VAL A 342 15.68 17.65 4.25
C VAL A 342 14.17 17.80 4.15
N THR A 343 13.48 16.87 3.48
CA THR A 343 12.02 16.88 3.37
C THR A 343 11.36 16.83 4.76
N LEU A 344 11.83 15.95 5.64
CA LEU A 344 11.29 15.82 6.99
C LEU A 344 11.63 17.02 7.87
N TYR A 345 12.82 17.59 7.71
CA TYR A 345 13.22 18.82 8.38
C TYR A 345 12.27 19.98 8.04
N VAL A 346 12.01 20.22 6.75
CA VAL A 346 11.08 21.28 6.30
C VAL A 346 9.67 21.04 6.85
N LEU A 347 9.19 19.80 6.86
CA LEU A 347 7.85 19.48 7.39
C LEU A 347 7.73 19.61 8.91
N ASN A 348 8.83 19.56 9.65
CA ASN A 348 8.84 19.75 11.10
C ASN A 348 8.93 21.23 11.47
N GLU A 349 9.63 22.06 10.69
CA GLU A 349 9.75 23.49 10.93
C GLU A 349 8.55 24.29 10.40
N GLU A 350 7.95 23.87 9.29
CA GLU A 350 6.93 24.64 8.59
C GLU A 350 5.59 23.90 8.47
N GLU A 351 4.48 24.64 8.53
CA GLU A 351 3.17 24.08 8.22
C GLU A 351 3.05 23.72 6.74
N LEU A 352 2.34 22.62 6.45
CA LEU A 352 2.12 22.15 5.08
C LEU A 352 1.37 23.22 4.25
N CYS A 353 2.07 23.82 3.28
CA CYS A 353 1.56 24.86 2.40
C CYS A 353 1.64 24.46 0.91
N SER A 354 1.13 25.32 0.01
CA SER A 354 1.15 25.06 -1.44
C SER A 354 2.57 25.09 -2.04
N GLU A 355 3.51 25.74 -1.35
CA GLU A 355 4.88 25.98 -1.84
C GLU A 355 5.93 25.08 -1.17
N VAL A 356 5.50 24.04 -0.42
CA VAL A 356 6.40 23.10 0.30
C VAL A 356 7.50 22.52 -0.58
N LEU A 357 7.20 22.23 -1.86
CA LEU A 357 8.21 21.78 -2.82
C LEU A 357 9.36 22.77 -3.00
N PHE A 358 9.05 24.07 -3.08
CA PHE A 358 10.05 25.11 -3.23
C PHE A 358 10.85 25.31 -1.96
N HIS A 359 10.23 25.22 -0.78
CA HIS A 359 10.95 25.29 0.49
C HIS A 359 11.95 24.13 0.66
N ILE A 360 11.55 22.91 0.25
CA ILE A 360 12.46 21.76 0.19
C ILE A 360 13.62 22.04 -0.78
N CYS A 361 13.34 22.58 -1.97
CA CYS A 361 14.39 22.92 -2.94
C CYS A 361 15.36 23.97 -2.38
N SER A 362 14.85 25.06 -1.79
CA SER A 362 15.70 26.11 -1.21
C SER A 362 16.57 25.61 -0.05
N LYS A 363 16.11 24.61 0.71
CA LYS A 363 16.95 23.96 1.73
C LYS A 363 17.96 23.01 1.14
N LEU A 364 17.63 22.31 0.05
CA LEU A 364 18.59 21.48 -0.69
C LEU A 364 19.70 22.34 -1.34
N GLU A 365 19.39 23.55 -1.81
CA GLU A 365 20.37 24.52 -2.34
C GLU A 365 21.36 25.03 -1.27
N GLN A 366 21.04 24.89 0.01
CA GLN A 366 21.91 25.33 1.12
C GLN A 366 22.92 24.24 1.53
N ILE A 367 22.86 23.05 0.94
CA ILE A 367 23.72 21.93 1.28
C ILE A 367 24.97 21.95 0.40
N ASP A 368 26.15 21.85 1.02
CA ASP A 368 27.45 22.03 0.35
C ASP A 368 27.68 21.09 -0.85
N SER A 369 27.14 19.87 -0.84
CA SER A 369 27.03 19.07 -2.07
C SER A 369 26.04 17.90 -1.97
N LEU A 370 25.25 17.72 -3.03
CA LEU A 370 24.34 16.58 -3.20
C LEU A 370 25.04 15.43 -3.96
N GLN A 371 24.81 14.18 -3.54
CA GLN A 371 25.39 12.99 -4.18
C GLN A 371 24.89 12.85 -5.64
N LEU A 372 25.80 12.95 -6.61
CA LEU A 372 25.48 12.69 -8.01
C LEU A 372 25.38 11.19 -8.31
N VAL A 373 24.48 10.83 -9.23
CA VAL A 373 24.25 9.45 -9.66
C VAL A 373 24.14 9.34 -11.18
N GLY A 374 24.92 8.43 -11.77
CA GLY A 374 24.92 8.14 -13.20
C GLY A 374 26.33 7.87 -13.71
N CYS A 375 26.48 7.75 -15.03
CA CYS A 375 27.80 7.80 -15.67
C CYS A 375 28.21 9.26 -15.91
N ASP A 376 29.50 9.51 -16.11
CA ASP A 376 30.11 10.84 -16.28
C ASP A 376 29.36 11.76 -17.26
N LEU A 377 28.84 11.20 -18.36
CA LEU A 377 28.10 11.95 -19.39
C LEU A 377 26.66 12.33 -19.02
N HIS A 378 26.02 11.59 -18.10
CA HIS A 378 24.58 11.71 -17.83
C HIS A 378 24.26 11.95 -16.34
N ALA A 379 25.27 12.10 -15.48
CA ALA A 379 25.10 12.21 -14.03
C ALA A 379 24.15 13.36 -13.65
N HIS A 380 24.33 14.56 -14.22
CA HIS A 380 23.47 15.71 -13.96
C HIS A 380 22.02 15.47 -14.38
N GLY A 381 21.78 15.13 -15.66
CA GLY A 381 20.42 14.95 -16.18
C GLY A 381 19.66 13.78 -15.54
N LEU A 382 20.36 12.69 -15.20
CA LEU A 382 19.77 11.58 -14.49
C LEU A 382 19.43 11.96 -13.05
N THR A 383 20.36 12.58 -12.32
CA THR A 383 20.12 13.03 -10.94
C THR A 383 18.94 13.99 -10.88
N SER A 384 18.82 14.93 -11.84
CA SER A 384 17.68 15.86 -11.95
C SER A 384 16.35 15.14 -12.10
N SER A 385 16.31 14.16 -12.99
CA SER A 385 15.11 13.34 -13.19
C SER A 385 14.74 12.52 -11.94
N LEU A 386 15.73 11.99 -11.21
CA LEU A 386 15.51 11.20 -10.01
C LEU A 386 15.04 12.05 -8.83
N VAL A 387 15.66 13.22 -8.60
CA VAL A 387 15.27 14.19 -7.57
C VAL A 387 13.83 14.64 -7.82
N ASN A 388 13.52 15.07 -9.05
CA ASN A 388 12.17 15.46 -9.47
C ASN A 388 11.14 14.36 -9.16
N PHE A 389 11.42 13.13 -9.61
CA PHE A 389 10.53 11.99 -9.42
C PHE A 389 10.31 11.66 -7.94
N PHE A 390 11.39 11.66 -7.15
CA PHE A 390 11.32 11.36 -5.72
C PHE A 390 10.51 12.42 -4.97
N LEU A 391 10.80 13.72 -5.17
CA LEU A 391 10.10 14.83 -4.52
C LEU A 391 8.61 14.84 -4.84
N ILE A 392 8.23 14.67 -6.11
CA ILE A 392 6.80 14.59 -6.51
C ILE A 392 6.13 13.39 -5.81
N THR A 393 6.76 12.22 -5.86
CA THR A 393 6.24 11.02 -5.20
C THR A 393 6.07 11.25 -3.70
N ARG A 394 7.06 11.91 -3.08
CA ARG A 394 7.09 12.15 -1.65
C ARG A 394 6.00 13.12 -1.21
N VAL A 395 5.81 14.23 -1.94
CA VAL A 395 4.73 15.19 -1.68
C VAL A 395 3.36 14.56 -1.87
N HIS A 396 3.17 13.67 -2.83
CA HIS A 396 1.92 12.89 -2.91
C HIS A 396 1.66 12.06 -1.65
N PHE A 397 2.67 11.41 -1.09
CA PHE A 397 2.54 10.67 0.17
C PHE A 397 2.24 11.58 1.36
N ILE A 398 2.91 12.74 1.44
CA ILE A 398 2.68 13.75 2.47
C ILE A 398 1.24 14.27 2.41
N CYS A 399 0.76 14.68 1.23
CA CYS A 399 -0.61 15.16 1.04
C CYS A 399 -1.64 14.08 1.39
N SER A 400 -1.43 12.83 0.96
CA SER A 400 -2.31 11.71 1.32
C SER A 400 -2.35 11.49 2.84
N ARG A 401 -1.21 11.63 3.53
CA ARG A 401 -1.12 11.52 4.99
C ARG A 401 -1.82 12.69 5.68
N SER A 402 -1.58 13.93 5.25
CA SER A 402 -2.25 15.13 5.79
C SER A 402 -3.77 15.01 5.68
N ASN A 403 -4.28 14.61 4.51
CA ASN A 403 -5.71 14.37 4.30
C ASN A 403 -6.27 13.31 5.27
N THR A 404 -5.50 12.27 5.55
CA THR A 404 -5.91 11.22 6.51
C THR A 404 -5.98 11.78 7.93
N ILE A 405 -4.98 12.56 8.35
CA ILE A 405 -4.93 13.21 9.67
C ILE A 405 -6.09 14.20 9.82
N ASP A 406 -6.33 15.03 8.82
CA ASP A 406 -7.41 16.03 8.85
C ASP A 406 -8.79 15.39 8.85
N ASN A 407 -8.98 14.29 8.10
CA ASN A 407 -10.22 13.53 8.15
C ASN A 407 -10.45 12.93 9.54
N ALA A 408 -9.41 12.39 10.18
CA ALA A 408 -9.51 11.89 11.55
C ALA A 408 -9.87 13.00 12.56
N LYS A 409 -9.25 14.18 12.44
CA LYS A 409 -9.60 15.37 13.25
C LYS A 409 -11.06 15.78 13.04
N LYS A 410 -11.52 15.88 11.78
CA LYS A 410 -12.90 16.22 11.43
C LYS A 410 -13.90 15.20 11.97
N GLU A 411 -13.61 13.91 11.91
CA GLU A 411 -14.45 12.88 12.53
C GLU A 411 -14.58 13.06 14.04
N LYS A 412 -13.45 13.31 14.73
CA LYS A 412 -13.44 13.56 16.17
C LYS A 412 -14.27 14.80 16.53
N SER A 413 -14.12 15.90 15.79
CA SER A 413 -14.95 17.10 15.96
C SER A 413 -16.43 16.84 15.71
N LYS A 414 -16.80 16.03 14.70
CA LYS A 414 -18.19 15.62 14.45
C LYS A 414 -18.76 14.81 15.62
N LEU A 415 -17.98 13.89 16.19
CA LEU A 415 -18.38 13.11 17.35
C LEU A 415 -18.63 14.01 18.57
N HIS A 416 -17.69 14.91 18.89
CA HIS A 416 -17.87 15.88 19.98
C HIS A 416 -19.12 16.75 19.79
N ARG A 417 -19.38 17.23 18.57
CA ARG A 417 -20.60 18.00 18.26
C ARG A 417 -21.88 17.17 18.42
N LYS A 418 -21.86 15.86 18.14
CA LYS A 418 -23.00 14.97 18.36
C LYS A 418 -23.22 14.72 19.85
N SER A 419 -22.16 14.43 20.60
CA SER A 419 -22.22 14.22 22.04
C SER A 419 -22.68 15.47 22.79
N ALA A 420 -22.24 16.66 22.38
CA ALA A 420 -22.67 17.94 22.96
C ALA A 420 -24.14 18.29 22.67
N LYS A 421 -24.81 17.57 21.75
CA LYS A 421 -26.26 17.71 21.48
C LYS A 421 -27.11 16.68 22.23
N LEU A 422 -26.47 15.71 22.90
CA LEU A 422 -27.11 14.66 23.69
C LEU A 422 -27.08 14.98 25.19
N ILE A 423 -26.37 16.05 25.57
CA ILE A 423 -26.45 16.75 26.86
C ILE A 423 -27.35 17.96 26.62
#